data_AF-A0A5R9E6Y2-F1
#
_entry.id   AF-A0A5R9E6Y2-F1
#
_cell.length_a   1.000
_cell.length_b   1.000
_cell.length_c   1.000
_cell.angle_alpha   90.00
_cell.angle_beta   90.00
_cell.angle_gamma   90.00
#
_symmetry.space_group_name_H-M   'P 1'
#
loop_
_entity.id
_entity.type
_entity.pdbx_description
1 polymer ?
#
loop_
_entity_poly.entity_id
_entity_poly.type
_entity_poly.pdbx_seq_one_letter_code
_entity_poly.pdbx_strand_id
1 'polypeptide(L)'
;MTPVQRALAHAPHLQGYDAQVFLTWFRRAVDDTARGRDTEARYLELSHPRASHIPQAGYLAGLASARPANGVMPSRFARRAYLRQLVRDEGGVWSTLRARRLCLAAGYAVASDSTSRRDLELLQAEGVLTLREPARRIRMYNPNPERTAA
;
A
#
# COMPACT_ATOMS: atom_id res chain seq x y z
N MET A 1 -11.61 -23.18 5.40
CA MET A 1 -10.40 -22.81 6.18
C MET A 1 -9.53 -21.88 5.35
N THR A 2 -9.33 -20.64 5.78
CA THR A 2 -8.59 -19.62 5.03
C THR A 2 -7.09 -19.95 4.96
N PRO A 3 -6.33 -19.40 3.99
CA PRO A 3 -4.87 -19.54 3.95
C PRO A 3 -4.20 -19.08 5.26
N VAL A 4 -4.77 -18.07 5.91
CA VAL A 4 -4.33 -17.57 7.23
C VAL A 4 -4.57 -18.60 8.32
N GLN A 5 -5.77 -19.20 8.36
CA GLN A 5 -6.08 -20.27 9.31
C GLN A 5 -5.17 -21.48 9.12
N ARG A 6 -4.80 -21.81 7.87
CA ARG A 6 -3.82 -22.87 7.57
C ARG A 6 -2.43 -22.50 8.06
N ALA A 7 -1.94 -21.28 7.78
CA ALA A 7 -0.64 -20.81 8.26
C ALA A 7 -0.55 -20.80 9.79
N LEU A 8 -1.60 -20.34 10.47
CA LEU A 8 -1.68 -20.35 11.94
C LEU A 8 -1.81 -21.75 12.52
N ALA A 9 -2.51 -22.67 11.85
CA ALA A 9 -2.57 -24.08 12.27
C ALA A 9 -1.24 -24.81 12.11
N HIS A 10 -0.35 -24.32 11.23
CA HIS A 10 1.03 -24.82 11.10
C HIS A 10 2.01 -24.20 12.08
N ALA A 11 1.68 -23.07 12.70
CA ALA A 11 2.57 -22.40 13.66
C ALA A 11 2.96 -23.28 14.87
N PRO A 12 2.08 -24.12 15.45
CA PRO A 12 2.45 -25.09 16.50
C PRO A 12 3.39 -26.21 16.02
N HIS A 13 3.46 -26.45 14.70
CA HIS A 13 4.38 -27.43 14.11
C HIS A 13 5.77 -26.84 13.83
N LEU A 14 5.91 -25.50 13.87
CA LEU A 14 7.21 -24.85 14.01
C LEU A 14 7.66 -25.05 15.47
N GLN A 15 8.82 -25.65 15.70
CA GLN A 15 9.29 -25.90 17.08
C GLN A 15 10.27 -24.81 17.52
N GLY A 16 10.25 -24.49 18.82
CA GLY A 16 11.25 -23.63 19.47
C GLY A 16 11.34 -22.21 18.89
N TYR A 17 12.56 -21.83 18.49
CA TYR A 17 12.90 -20.47 18.05
C TYR A 17 12.09 -20.01 16.82
N ASP A 18 11.81 -20.91 15.87
CA ASP A 18 11.13 -20.54 14.63
C ASP A 18 9.65 -20.18 14.84
N ALA A 19 8.95 -20.86 15.76
CA ALA A 19 7.59 -20.47 16.15
C ALA A 19 7.57 -19.07 16.78
N GLN A 20 8.55 -18.77 17.64
CA GLN A 20 8.65 -17.46 18.28
C GLN A 20 8.92 -16.36 17.25
N VAL A 21 9.83 -16.60 16.30
CA VAL A 21 10.12 -15.67 15.20
C VAL A 21 8.88 -15.45 14.33
N PHE A 22 8.21 -16.52 13.92
CA PHE A 22 6.98 -16.45 13.13
C PHE A 22 5.91 -15.59 13.83
N LEU A 23 5.60 -15.90 15.10
CA LEU A 23 4.57 -15.19 15.87
C LEU A 23 4.94 -13.72 16.14
N THR A 24 6.23 -13.43 16.32
CA THR A 24 6.72 -12.05 16.48
C THR A 24 6.43 -11.23 15.23
N TRP A 25 6.78 -11.77 14.06
CA TRP A 25 6.55 -11.09 12.78
C TRP A 25 5.07 -11.02 12.41
N PHE A 26 4.28 -12.05 12.76
CA PHE A 26 2.82 -12.02 12.64
C PHE A 26 2.22 -10.85 13.43
N ARG A 27 2.54 -10.74 14.72
CA ARG A 27 2.03 -9.65 15.58
C ARG A 27 2.49 -8.29 15.07
N ARG A 28 3.72 -8.21 14.56
CA ARG A 28 4.27 -6.97 14.01
C ARG A 28 3.53 -6.51 12.75
N ALA A 29 3.16 -7.42 11.86
CA ALA A 29 2.33 -7.09 10.69
C ALA A 29 0.93 -6.59 11.09
N VAL A 30 0.32 -7.22 12.09
CA VAL A 30 -0.98 -6.76 12.63
C VAL A 30 -0.86 -5.36 13.21
N ASP A 31 0.18 -5.11 14.01
CA ASP A 31 0.46 -3.79 14.62
C ASP A 31 0.82 -2.73 13.57
N ASP A 32 1.62 -3.08 12.56
CA ASP A 32 1.96 -2.20 11.43
C ASP A 32 0.70 -1.83 10.64
N THR A 33 -0.22 -2.77 10.42
CA THR A 33 -1.51 -2.51 9.77
C THR A 33 -2.39 -1.61 10.63
N ALA A 34 -2.53 -1.91 11.93
CA ALA A 34 -3.36 -1.14 12.86
C ALA A 34 -2.88 0.31 13.03
N ARG A 35 -1.56 0.54 12.95
CA ARG A 35 -0.94 1.87 13.05
C ARG A 35 -0.74 2.56 11.69
N GLY A 36 -1.18 1.95 10.59
CA GLY A 36 -1.02 2.51 9.24
C GLY A 36 0.45 2.69 8.82
N ARG A 37 1.37 1.86 9.35
CA ARG A 37 2.79 1.88 8.99
C ARG A 37 2.99 1.27 7.60
N ASP A 38 4.11 1.60 6.95
CA ASP A 38 4.44 1.07 5.63
C ASP A 38 4.76 -0.43 5.69
N THR A 39 3.72 -1.24 5.49
CA THR A 39 3.84 -2.69 5.51
C THR A 39 4.57 -3.24 4.30
N GLU A 40 4.61 -2.50 3.19
CA GLU A 40 5.26 -2.90 1.94
C GLU A 40 6.78 -2.75 2.05
N ALA A 41 7.27 -1.61 2.55
CA ALA A 41 8.69 -1.41 2.82
C ALA A 41 9.24 -2.51 3.76
N ARG A 42 8.50 -2.81 4.82
CA ARG A 42 8.83 -3.89 5.76
C ARG A 42 8.89 -5.26 5.08
N TYR A 43 7.91 -5.57 4.24
CA TYR A 43 7.89 -6.84 3.51
C TYR A 43 9.07 -6.97 2.54
N LEU A 44 9.45 -5.88 1.87
CA LEU A 44 10.61 -5.86 0.97
C LEU A 44 11.93 -6.05 1.73
N GLU A 45 12.08 -5.45 2.92
CA GLU A 45 13.21 -5.71 3.82
C GLU A 45 13.32 -7.21 4.17
N LEU A 46 12.19 -7.85 4.46
CA LEU A 46 12.09 -9.27 4.79
C LEU A 46 12.24 -10.21 3.58
N SER A 47 12.07 -9.71 2.36
CA SER A 47 12.11 -10.51 1.13
C SER A 47 13.47 -10.48 0.44
N HIS A 48 14.51 -9.95 1.11
CA HIS A 48 15.86 -9.96 0.58
C HIS A 48 16.33 -11.42 0.34
N PRO A 49 17.10 -11.73 -0.73
CA PRO A 49 17.53 -13.09 -1.08
C PRO A 49 18.27 -13.89 0.01
N ARG A 50 18.70 -13.22 1.08
CA ARG A 50 19.44 -13.80 2.21
C ARG A 50 18.65 -13.78 3.52
N ALA A 51 17.42 -13.28 3.50
CA ALA A 51 16.57 -13.23 4.68
C ALA A 51 15.97 -14.61 4.97
N SER A 52 15.79 -14.92 6.25
CA SER A 52 15.07 -16.13 6.65
C SER A 52 13.61 -16.07 6.18
N HIS A 53 13.09 -17.19 5.68
CA HIS A 53 11.72 -17.31 5.20
C HIS A 53 10.69 -17.28 6.35
N ILE A 54 11.09 -17.58 7.59
CA ILE A 54 10.20 -17.63 8.76
C ILE A 54 9.66 -16.23 9.13
N PRO A 55 10.49 -15.17 9.26
CA PRO A 55 10.02 -13.79 9.35
C PRO A 55 9.04 -13.37 8.26
N GLN A 56 9.36 -13.67 7.00
CA GLN A 56 8.54 -13.33 5.85
C GLN A 56 7.17 -14.02 5.91
N ALA A 57 7.16 -15.32 6.24
CA ALA A 57 5.95 -16.12 6.38
C ALA A 57 5.06 -15.59 7.53
N GLY A 58 5.65 -15.30 8.69
CA GLY A 58 4.94 -14.71 9.83
C GLY A 58 4.32 -13.37 9.49
N TYR A 59 5.10 -12.49 8.86
CA TYR A 59 4.66 -11.15 8.47
C TYR A 59 3.52 -11.21 7.44
N LEU A 60 3.64 -12.04 6.40
CA LEU A 60 2.56 -12.25 5.41
C LEU A 60 1.27 -12.77 6.04
N ALA A 61 1.37 -13.73 6.97
CA ALA A 61 0.22 -14.27 7.67
C ALA A 61 -0.49 -13.19 8.51
N GLY A 62 0.27 -12.28 9.14
CA GLY A 62 -0.28 -11.15 9.90
C GLY A 62 -0.91 -10.08 9.01
N LEU A 63 -0.33 -9.77 7.85
CA LEU A 63 -0.95 -8.85 6.88
C LEU A 63 -2.28 -9.39 6.35
N ALA A 64 -2.33 -10.70 6.11
CA ALA A 64 -3.54 -11.35 5.63
C ALA A 64 -4.62 -11.48 6.72
N SER A 65 -4.26 -11.58 8.00
CA SER A 65 -5.20 -11.61 9.12
C SER A 65 -5.78 -10.23 9.45
N ALA A 66 -5.01 -9.17 9.23
CA ALA A 66 -5.43 -7.78 9.43
C ALA A 66 -6.23 -7.20 8.25
N ARG A 67 -6.53 -7.99 7.20
CA ARG A 67 -7.37 -7.54 6.08
C ARG A 67 -8.81 -7.30 6.57
N PRO A 68 -9.41 -6.15 6.25
CA PRO A 68 -10.84 -5.95 6.46
C PRO A 68 -11.63 -6.93 5.56
N ALA A 69 -12.74 -7.46 6.08
CA ALA A 69 -13.56 -8.53 5.47
C ALA A 69 -14.05 -8.21 4.04
N ASN A 70 -14.02 -6.93 3.68
CA ASN A 70 -14.40 -6.33 2.41
C ASN A 70 -13.28 -6.31 1.36
N GLY A 71 -12.13 -6.96 1.60
CA GLY A 71 -11.21 -7.41 0.53
C GLY A 71 -10.34 -6.34 -0.14
N VAL A 72 -10.51 -5.06 0.18
CA VAL A 72 -9.66 -4.00 -0.36
C VAL A 72 -8.33 -4.00 0.40
N MET A 73 -7.32 -4.71 -0.15
CA MET A 73 -5.95 -4.41 0.26
C MET A 73 -5.65 -2.95 -0.10
N PRO A 74 -5.05 -2.18 0.82
CA PRO A 74 -4.39 -0.93 0.44
C PRO A 74 -3.07 -1.25 -0.28
N SER A 75 -3.14 -1.97 -1.41
CA SER A 75 -1.97 -2.21 -2.26
C SER A 75 -1.70 -0.94 -3.07
N ARG A 76 -0.43 -0.67 -3.40
CA ARG A 76 -0.06 0.45 -4.28
C ARG A 76 -0.84 0.46 -5.59
N PHE A 77 -1.14 -0.73 -6.13
CA PHE A 77 -1.89 -0.88 -7.37
C PHE A 77 -3.36 -0.50 -7.21
N ALA A 78 -4.00 -0.93 -6.12
CA ALA A 78 -5.38 -0.55 -5.81
C ALA A 78 -5.50 0.95 -5.53
N ARG A 79 -4.57 1.51 -4.74
CA ARG A 79 -4.54 2.95 -4.44
C ARG A 79 -4.29 3.80 -5.69
N ARG A 80 -3.35 3.40 -6.56
CA ARG A 80 -3.09 4.12 -7.81
C ARG A 80 -4.24 3.98 -8.80
N ALA A 81 -4.87 2.81 -8.89
CA ALA A 81 -6.07 2.62 -9.70
C ALA A 81 -7.24 3.49 -9.20
N TYR A 82 -7.42 3.57 -7.88
CA TYR A 82 -8.39 4.46 -7.25
C TYR A 82 -8.11 5.93 -7.58
N LEU A 83 -6.87 6.40 -7.41
CA LEU A 83 -6.50 7.77 -7.79
C LEU A 83 -6.70 8.03 -9.28
N ARG A 84 -6.37 7.06 -10.15
CA ARG A 84 -6.61 7.17 -11.59
C ARG A 84 -8.10 7.34 -11.90
N GLN A 85 -8.96 6.57 -11.24
CA GLN A 85 -10.41 6.66 -11.41
C GLN A 85 -10.90 8.05 -10.98
N LEU A 86 -10.50 8.53 -9.80
CA LEU A 86 -10.89 9.86 -9.34
C LEU A 86 -10.40 11.00 -10.25
N VAL A 87 -9.20 10.87 -10.84
CA VAL A 87 -8.68 11.87 -11.80
C VAL A 87 -9.61 11.98 -13.01
N ARG A 88 -10.21 10.87 -13.45
CA ARG A 88 -11.18 10.83 -14.56
C ARG A 88 -12.52 11.43 -14.15
N ASP A 89 -13.00 11.08 -12.97
CA ASP A 89 -14.36 11.41 -12.52
C ASP A 89 -14.49 12.85 -12.00
N GLU A 90 -13.51 13.34 -11.23
CA GLU A 90 -13.61 14.65 -10.56
C GLU A 90 -12.90 15.79 -11.30
N GLY A 91 -11.94 15.47 -12.19
CA GLY A 91 -11.10 16.47 -12.85
C GLY A 91 -10.39 17.43 -11.88
N GLY A 92 -10.15 18.67 -12.35
CA GLY A 92 -9.56 19.75 -11.56
C GLY A 92 -8.07 19.57 -11.24
N VAL A 93 -7.50 20.43 -10.39
CA VAL A 93 -6.06 20.41 -10.08
C VAL A 93 -5.74 19.38 -9.00
N TRP A 94 -4.69 18.60 -9.24
CA TRP A 94 -4.20 17.55 -8.35
C TRP A 94 -2.91 17.97 -7.65
N SER A 95 -2.85 17.72 -6.35
CA SER A 95 -1.67 17.98 -5.52
C SER A 95 -1.40 16.79 -4.61
N THR A 96 -0.19 16.69 -4.08
CA THR A 96 0.18 15.62 -3.13
C THR A 96 -0.79 15.58 -1.94
N LEU A 97 -1.17 16.75 -1.41
CA LEU A 97 -2.09 16.86 -0.28
C LEU A 97 -3.51 16.40 -0.64
N ARG A 98 -4.02 16.75 -1.82
CA ARG A 98 -5.35 16.31 -2.29
C ARG A 98 -5.39 14.80 -2.45
N ALA A 99 -4.42 14.23 -3.18
CA ALA A 99 -4.31 12.79 -3.40
C ALA A 99 -4.23 12.03 -2.07
N ARG A 100 -3.42 12.54 -1.13
CA ARG A 100 -3.32 11.96 0.22
C ARG A 100 -4.65 11.94 0.96
N ARG A 101 -5.36 13.08 1.01
CA ARG A 101 -6.65 13.19 1.71
C ARG A 101 -7.69 12.20 1.16
N LEU A 102 -7.78 12.12 -0.17
CA LEU A 102 -8.72 11.22 -0.84
C LEU A 102 -8.39 9.74 -0.59
N CYS A 103 -7.10 9.38 -0.60
CA CYS A 103 -6.65 8.04 -0.26
C CYS A 103 -6.98 7.69 1.21
N LEU A 104 -6.71 8.58 2.16
CA LEU A 104 -7.03 8.35 3.57
C LEU A 104 -8.55 8.21 3.80
N ALA A 105 -9.35 9.04 3.14
CA ALA A 105 -10.81 8.97 3.21
C ALA A 105 -11.36 7.63 2.70
N ALA A 106 -10.73 7.05 1.67
CA ALA A 106 -11.07 5.72 1.15
C ALA A 106 -10.44 4.56 1.95
N GLY A 107 -9.83 4.82 3.10
CA GLY A 107 -9.25 3.79 3.97
C GLY A 107 -7.85 3.32 3.55
N TYR A 108 -7.18 4.00 2.61
CA TYR A 108 -5.77 3.74 2.29
C TYR A 108 -4.86 4.38 3.34
N ALA A 109 -4.75 3.73 4.51
CA ALA A 109 -3.97 4.21 5.66
C ALA A 109 -2.47 4.49 5.34
N VAL A 110 -1.93 3.93 4.25
CA VAL A 110 -0.52 4.02 3.81
C VAL A 110 -0.24 5.25 2.92
N ALA A 111 -1.19 6.19 2.78
CA ALA A 111 -0.98 7.41 2.00
C ALA A 111 -0.14 8.44 2.78
N SER A 112 1.18 8.22 2.86
CA SER A 112 2.13 9.26 3.27
C SER A 112 2.24 10.34 2.18
N ASP A 113 2.83 11.49 2.50
CA ASP A 113 3.12 12.52 1.50
C ASP A 113 4.05 12.00 0.40
N SER A 114 5.09 11.23 0.76
CA SER A 114 6.03 10.63 -0.19
C SER A 114 5.34 9.61 -1.09
N THR A 115 4.46 8.78 -0.52
CA THR A 115 3.69 7.76 -1.25
C THR A 115 2.72 8.41 -2.23
N SER A 116 1.95 9.40 -1.76
CA SER A 116 0.97 10.11 -2.58
C SER A 116 1.65 10.91 -3.70
N ARG A 117 2.81 11.50 -3.43
CA ARG A 117 3.64 12.14 -4.46
C ARG A 117 4.09 11.14 -5.50
N ARG A 118 4.60 9.98 -5.07
CA ARG A 118 5.07 8.93 -5.99
C ARG A 118 3.95 8.41 -6.87
N ASP A 119 2.74 8.25 -6.34
CA ASP A 119 1.59 7.85 -7.14
C ASP A 119 1.25 8.89 -8.22
N LEU A 120 1.29 10.19 -7.89
CA LEU A 120 1.07 11.27 -8.86
C LEU A 120 2.16 11.33 -9.94
N GLU A 121 3.43 11.12 -9.58
CA GLU A 121 4.52 11.04 -10.55
C GLU A 121 4.35 9.85 -11.51
N LEU A 122 3.86 8.72 -11.01
CA LEU A 122 3.58 7.56 -11.85
C LEU A 122 2.38 7.81 -12.78
N LEU A 123 1.31 8.42 -12.28
CA LEU A 123 0.18 8.84 -13.12
C LEU A 123 0.59 9.88 -14.18
N GLN A 124 1.55 10.75 -13.86
CA GLN A 124 2.16 11.65 -14.84
C GLN A 124 2.94 10.86 -15.90
N ALA A 125 3.80 9.92 -15.50
CA ALA A 125 4.58 9.09 -16.43
C ALA A 125 3.69 8.23 -17.34
N GLU A 126 2.52 7.82 -16.85
CA GLU A 126 1.48 7.12 -17.62
C GLU A 126 0.67 8.05 -18.55
N GLY A 127 0.91 9.36 -18.48
CA GLY A 127 0.24 10.38 -19.29
C GLY A 127 -1.18 10.71 -18.83
N VAL A 128 -1.62 10.22 -17.67
CA VAL A 128 -2.94 10.53 -17.08
C VAL A 128 -2.95 11.94 -16.49
N LEU A 129 -1.81 12.38 -15.96
CA LEU A 129 -1.60 13.70 -15.40
C LEU A 129 -0.50 14.44 -16.17
N THR A 130 -0.58 15.76 -16.16
CA THR A 130 0.47 16.65 -16.70
C THR A 130 0.87 17.63 -15.61
N LEU A 131 2.18 17.78 -15.37
CA LEU A 131 2.69 18.75 -14.39
C LEU A 131 2.36 20.18 -14.86
N ARG A 132 1.82 21.01 -13.97
CA ARG A 132 1.62 22.45 -14.24
C ARG A 132 2.96 23.17 -14.15
N GLU A 133 3.34 23.83 -15.24
CA GLU A 133 4.47 24.75 -15.27
C GLU A 133 4.04 26.21 -15.02
N PRO A 134 4.88 27.04 -14.37
CA PRO A 134 6.15 26.66 -13.77
C PRO A 134 5.94 25.84 -12.48
N ALA A 135 6.69 24.76 -12.32
CA ALA A 135 6.69 23.96 -11.10
C ALA A 135 7.20 24.81 -9.91
N ARG A 136 6.30 25.49 -9.20
CA ARG A 136 6.61 26.20 -7.94
C ARG A 136 7.02 25.20 -6.85
N ARG A 137 7.35 25.70 -5.65
CA ARG A 137 7.67 24.92 -4.44
C ARG A 137 6.70 23.76 -4.15
N ILE A 138 5.45 23.83 -4.65
CA ILE A 138 4.44 22.78 -4.58
C ILE A 138 4.12 22.31 -6.01
N ARG A 139 4.37 21.02 -6.29
CA ARG A 139 3.99 20.39 -7.56
C ARG A 139 2.47 20.25 -7.65
N MET A 140 1.91 20.72 -8.75
CA MET A 140 0.50 20.61 -9.09
C MET A 140 0.36 19.95 -10.46
N TYR A 141 -0.69 19.16 -10.64
CA TYR A 141 -0.93 18.37 -11.83
C TYR A 141 -2.32 18.67 -12.39
N ASN A 142 -2.46 18.71 -13.72
CA ASN A 142 -3.74 18.72 -14.40
C ASN A 142 -4.04 17.31 -14.94
N PRO A 143 -5.32 16.88 -15.00
CA PRO A 143 -5.75 15.74 -15.79
C PRO A 143 -5.41 15.97 -17.26
N ASN A 144 -4.93 14.94 -17.94
CA ASN A 144 -4.72 14.97 -19.37
C ASN A 144 -6.01 14.55 -20.09
N PRO A 145 -6.71 15.48 -20.79
CA PRO A 145 -8.02 15.22 -21.37
C PRO A 145 -8.05 14.05 -22.36
N GLU A 146 -6.97 13.82 -23.10
CA GLU A 146 -6.87 12.73 -24.10
C GLU A 146 -6.87 11.33 -23.47
N ARG A 147 -6.44 11.21 -22.20
CA ARG A 147 -6.29 9.93 -21.47
C ARG A 147 -7.36 9.73 -20.39
N THR A 148 -8.11 10.78 -20.07
CA THR A 148 -9.19 10.74 -19.07
C THR A 148 -10.58 10.57 -19.66
N ALA A 149 -10.77 10.79 -20.97
CA ALA A 149 -12.04 10.61 -21.67
C ALA A 149 -12.33 9.17 -22.15
N ALA A 150 -11.41 8.23 -21.89
CA ALA A 150 -11.47 6.82 -22.32
C ALA A 150 -11.52 5.85 -21.14
#